data_AF-A0A937AXC1-F1
#
_entry.id   AF-A0A937AXC1-F1
#
_cell.length_a   1.000
_cell.length_b   1.000
_cell.length_c   1.000
_cell.angle_alpha   90.00
_cell.angle_beta   90.00
_cell.angle_gamma   90.00
#
_symmetry.space_group_name_H-M   'P 1'
#
loop_
_entity.id
_entity.type
_entity.pdbx_description
1 polymer ?
#
loop_
_entity_poly.entity_id
_entity_poly.type
_entity_poly.pdbx_seq_one_letter_code
_entity_poly.pdbx_strand_id
1 'polypeptide(L)'
;GDILIIWDKLLGTFAEEKVEPKYGLTKPLNSYSFLWQHFHFQLELLLALRAAKGIKAKLKVLFGKPDDIDPTHREYLEIKLLNRNKQSIQFSLQRLILLNTILTLVVLFFTLLLTEYFTSPQQILLCLFILISIINSGAMIEQKKWVFYLDYFRLLLIGFIFYAFIPNHSILILLTVLGLVPLVFYKSTQKRYYAYLYNA
;
A
#
# COMPACT_ATOMS: atom_id res chain seq x y z
N GLY A 1 -2.12 -31.95 -16.84
CA GLY A 1 -3.42 -31.28 -16.99
C GLY A 1 -3.46 -30.04 -16.14
N ASP A 2 -3.46 -28.85 -16.76
CA ASP A 2 -3.20 -27.56 -16.09
C ASP A 2 -4.25 -27.09 -15.06
N ILE A 3 -5.40 -27.77 -14.93
CA ILE A 3 -6.50 -27.27 -14.08
C ILE A 3 -6.95 -28.30 -13.04
N LEU A 4 -6.98 -29.60 -13.37
CA LEU A 4 -7.46 -30.64 -12.46
C LEU A 4 -6.71 -31.96 -12.66
N ILE A 5 -6.28 -32.55 -11.53
CA ILE A 5 -5.60 -33.86 -11.43
C ILE A 5 -6.42 -35.01 -12.06
N ILE A 6 -7.74 -34.84 -12.18
CA ILE A 6 -8.68 -35.84 -12.70
C ILE A 6 -8.35 -36.27 -14.14
N TRP A 7 -7.91 -35.32 -14.98
CA TRP A 7 -7.60 -35.61 -16.39
C TRP A 7 -6.32 -36.44 -16.56
N ASP A 8 -5.31 -36.21 -15.72
CA ASP A 8 -4.04 -36.96 -15.76
C ASP A 8 -4.21 -38.40 -15.22
N LYS A 9 -5.17 -38.61 -14.30
CA LYS A 9 -5.55 -39.96 -13.84
C LYS A 9 -6.30 -40.76 -14.92
N LEU A 10 -7.17 -40.10 -15.70
CA LEU A 10 -7.92 -40.76 -16.78
C LEU A 10 -7.05 -41.15 -17.98
N LEU A 11 -6.04 -40.34 -18.30
CA LEU A 11 -5.12 -40.58 -19.42
C LEU A 11 -3.89 -41.41 -19.04
N GLY A 12 -3.76 -41.82 -17.77
CA GLY A 12 -2.64 -42.63 -17.28
C GLY A 12 -1.30 -41.88 -17.24
N THR A 13 -1.32 -40.54 -17.38
CA THR A 13 -0.13 -39.67 -17.37
C THR A 13 0.17 -39.08 -16.00
N PHE A 14 -0.50 -39.58 -14.94
CA PHE A 14 -0.29 -39.13 -13.57
C PHE A 14 1.14 -39.42 -13.10
N ALA A 15 1.91 -38.36 -12.84
CA ALA A 15 3.20 -38.43 -12.20
C ALA A 15 3.09 -37.90 -10.77
N GLU A 16 3.43 -38.74 -9.79
CA GLU A 16 3.46 -38.34 -8.38
C GLU A 16 4.62 -37.37 -8.13
N GLU A 17 4.33 -36.17 -7.63
CA GLU A 17 5.35 -35.21 -7.22
C GLU A 17 6.10 -35.75 -5.99
N LYS A 18 7.30 -36.31 -6.22
CA LYS A 18 8.15 -36.90 -5.16
C LYS A 18 8.88 -35.88 -4.29
N VAL A 19 8.84 -34.60 -4.65
CA VAL A 19 9.54 -33.52 -3.95
C VAL A 19 8.54 -32.40 -3.72
N GLU A 20 8.29 -32.06 -2.45
CA GLU A 20 7.50 -30.88 -2.11
C GLU A 20 8.17 -29.64 -2.70
N PRO A 21 7.52 -28.95 -3.64
CA PRO A 21 8.08 -27.72 -4.18
C PRO A 21 8.07 -26.68 -3.07
N LYS A 22 9.22 -26.08 -2.79
CA LYS A 22 9.31 -24.93 -1.87
C LYS A 22 8.78 -23.71 -2.61
N TYR A 23 7.47 -23.50 -2.50
CA TYR A 23 6.81 -22.33 -3.06
C TYR A 23 7.11 -21.08 -2.23
N GLY A 24 7.26 -19.95 -2.91
CA GLY A 24 7.50 -18.65 -2.30
C GLY A 24 8.83 -18.03 -2.69
N LEU A 25 9.07 -16.81 -2.21
CA LEU A 25 10.35 -16.14 -2.39
C LEU A 25 11.42 -16.87 -1.58
N THR A 26 12.61 -17.04 -2.15
CA THR A 26 13.79 -17.61 -1.44
C THR A 26 14.19 -16.81 -0.20
N LYS A 27 13.79 -15.54 -0.12
CA LYS A 27 13.84 -14.70 1.08
C LYS A 27 12.46 -14.06 1.31
N PRO A 28 11.80 -14.28 2.46
CA PRO A 28 10.51 -13.66 2.76
C PRO A 28 10.67 -12.15 2.94
N LEU A 29 9.71 -11.38 2.43
CA LEU A 29 9.64 -9.94 2.64
C LEU A 29 9.28 -9.67 4.10
N ASN A 30 10.17 -9.02 4.85
CA ASN A 30 9.99 -8.76 6.27
C ASN A 30 9.10 -7.53 6.58
N SER A 31 8.16 -7.21 5.68
CA SER A 31 7.36 -5.97 5.71
C SER A 31 5.93 -6.21 5.26
N TYR A 32 4.99 -5.57 5.96
CA TYR A 32 3.54 -5.62 5.72
C TYR A 32 3.04 -4.38 4.96
N SER A 33 3.93 -3.48 4.55
CA SER A 33 3.59 -2.30 3.75
C SER A 33 3.26 -2.73 2.34
N PHE A 34 2.03 -2.41 1.95
CA PHE A 34 1.56 -2.56 0.57
C PHE A 34 2.55 -1.94 -0.44
N LEU A 35 3.08 -0.76 -0.14
CA LEU A 35 4.04 -0.09 -1.02
C LEU A 35 5.34 -0.86 -1.14
N TRP A 36 5.88 -1.39 -0.04
CA TRP A 36 7.10 -2.18 -0.10
C TRP A 36 6.86 -3.48 -0.88
N GLN A 37 5.77 -4.19 -0.57
CA GLN A 37 5.41 -5.42 -1.28
C GLN A 37 5.26 -5.21 -2.78
N HIS A 38 4.66 -4.10 -3.22
CA HIS A 38 4.47 -3.81 -4.63
C HIS A 38 5.70 -3.22 -5.34
N PHE A 39 6.50 -2.38 -4.65
CA PHE A 39 7.59 -1.60 -5.26
C PHE A 39 9.02 -2.08 -4.93
N HIS A 40 9.22 -3.05 -4.01
CA HIS A 40 10.56 -3.50 -3.61
C HIS A 40 11.40 -3.93 -4.83
N PHE A 41 10.82 -4.73 -5.74
CA PHE A 41 11.53 -5.23 -6.91
C PHE A 41 11.94 -4.10 -7.86
N GLN A 42 11.06 -3.12 -8.08
CA GLN A 42 11.32 -1.96 -8.92
C GLN A 42 12.43 -1.09 -8.31
N LEU A 43 12.49 -0.97 -6.98
CA LEU A 43 13.57 -0.28 -6.29
C LEU A 43 14.90 -1.03 -6.39
N GLU A 44 14.88 -2.36 -6.26
CA GLU A 44 16.05 -3.24 -6.47
C GLU A 44 16.59 -3.07 -7.90
N LEU A 45 15.71 -3.12 -8.89
CA LEU A 45 16.04 -2.92 -10.30
C LEU A 45 16.63 -1.52 -10.54
N LEU A 46 16.04 -0.46 -9.95
CA LEU A 46 16.55 0.91 -10.07
C LEU A 46 17.95 1.05 -9.47
N LEU A 47 18.23 0.40 -8.32
CA LEU A 47 19.58 0.40 -7.75
C LEU A 47 20.56 -0.36 -8.64
N ALA A 48 20.18 -1.54 -9.13
CA ALA A 48 21.02 -2.33 -10.04
C ALA A 48 21.32 -1.55 -11.34
N LEU A 49 20.33 -0.86 -11.90
CA LEU A 49 20.49 0.02 -13.06
C LEU A 49 21.42 1.21 -12.80
N ARG A 50 21.39 1.77 -11.57
CA ARG A 50 22.29 2.86 -11.16
C ARG A 50 23.71 2.37 -10.90
N ALA A 51 23.87 1.15 -10.38
CA ALA A 51 25.17 0.52 -10.13
C ALA A 51 25.83 0.04 -11.44
N ALA A 52 25.03 -0.36 -12.44
CA ALA A 52 25.53 -0.83 -13.73
C ALA A 52 26.23 0.27 -14.54
N LYS A 53 27.52 0.07 -14.82
CA LYS A 53 28.33 0.95 -15.66
C LYS A 53 28.20 0.57 -17.14
N GLY A 54 27.74 1.51 -17.96
CA GLY A 54 27.60 1.34 -19.41
C GLY A 54 26.22 0.88 -19.89
N ILE A 55 25.88 1.21 -21.14
CA ILE A 55 24.55 0.99 -21.72
C ILE A 55 24.23 -0.50 -21.88
N LYS A 56 25.23 -1.32 -22.25
CA LYS A 56 25.06 -2.78 -22.36
C LYS A 56 24.73 -3.44 -21.02
N ALA A 57 25.38 -3.01 -19.94
CA ALA A 57 25.10 -3.53 -18.60
C ALA A 57 23.70 -3.11 -18.13
N LYS A 58 23.27 -1.87 -18.41
CA LYS A 58 21.90 -1.41 -18.11
C LYS A 58 20.83 -2.17 -18.88
N LEU A 59 21.06 -2.44 -20.18
CA LEU A 59 20.18 -3.28 -20.99
C LEU A 59 20.11 -4.71 -20.44
N LYS A 60 21.25 -5.27 -20.02
CA LYS A 60 21.29 -6.60 -19.40
C LYS A 60 20.52 -6.65 -18.07
N VAL A 61 20.53 -5.58 -17.28
CA VAL A 61 19.72 -5.51 -16.05
C VAL A 61 18.23 -5.37 -16.37
N LEU A 62 17.85 -4.59 -17.39
CA LEU A 62 16.45 -4.38 -17.76
C LEU A 62 15.78 -5.60 -18.40
N PHE A 63 16.53 -6.34 -19.23
CA PHE A 63 16.06 -7.52 -19.96
C PHE A 63 16.60 -8.84 -19.40
N GLY A 64 17.34 -8.78 -18.30
CA GLY A 64 17.90 -9.95 -17.60
C GLY A 64 16.88 -10.66 -16.73
N LYS A 65 17.29 -11.77 -16.13
CA LYS A 65 16.43 -12.50 -15.20
C LYS A 65 16.44 -11.80 -13.84
N PRO A 66 15.35 -11.88 -13.05
CA PRO A 66 15.32 -11.35 -11.68
C PRO A 66 16.47 -11.88 -10.80
N ASP A 67 16.91 -13.12 -11.06
CA ASP A 67 18.02 -13.77 -10.37
C ASP A 67 19.40 -13.14 -10.65
N ASP A 68 19.53 -12.34 -11.72
CA ASP A 68 20.77 -11.62 -12.06
C ASP A 68 20.97 -10.38 -11.16
N ILE A 69 19.97 -9.99 -10.37
CA ILE A 69 20.03 -8.84 -9.45
C ILE A 69 20.67 -9.30 -8.13
N ASP A 70 21.77 -8.67 -7.76
CA ASP A 70 22.48 -8.99 -6.52
C ASP A 70 21.56 -8.79 -5.29
N PRO A 71 21.32 -9.83 -4.48
CA PRO A 71 20.45 -9.78 -3.30
C PRO A 71 20.91 -8.78 -2.23
N THR A 72 22.16 -8.30 -2.26
CA THR A 72 22.65 -7.25 -1.34
C THR A 72 21.87 -5.93 -1.49
N HIS A 73 21.34 -5.62 -2.67
CA HIS A 73 20.52 -4.42 -2.91
C HIS A 73 19.24 -4.46 -2.08
N ARG A 74 18.63 -5.65 -1.92
CA ARG A 74 17.43 -5.84 -1.10
C ARG A 74 17.73 -5.55 0.36
N GLU A 75 18.79 -6.15 0.92
CA GLU A 75 19.18 -5.96 2.32
C GLU A 75 19.49 -4.48 2.62
N TYR A 76 20.19 -3.79 1.72
CA TYR A 76 20.45 -2.36 1.83
C TYR A 76 19.15 -1.54 1.85
N LEU A 77 18.21 -1.82 0.94
CA LEU A 77 16.93 -1.11 0.87
C LEU A 77 16.05 -1.39 2.09
N GLU A 78 16.01 -2.63 2.58
CA GLU A 78 15.26 -2.97 3.79
C GLU A 78 15.79 -2.19 4.99
N ILE A 79 17.11 -2.16 5.21
CA ILE A 79 17.70 -1.38 6.32
C ILE A 79 17.36 0.11 6.19
N LYS A 80 17.41 0.66 4.98
CA LYS A 80 17.22 2.09 4.74
C LYS A 80 15.76 2.55 4.79
N LEU A 81 14.83 1.77 4.22
CA LEU A 81 13.42 2.14 4.04
C LEU A 81 12.51 1.50 5.10
N LEU A 82 12.86 0.31 5.56
CA LEU A 82 12.17 -0.41 6.62
C LEU A 82 12.89 -0.19 7.95
N ASN A 83 12.95 1.08 8.37
CA ASN A 83 13.31 1.38 9.76
C ASN A 83 12.18 0.86 10.66
N ARG A 84 12.32 -0.40 11.08
CA ARG A 84 11.29 -1.18 11.77
C ARG A 84 11.35 -0.85 13.24
N ASN A 85 10.35 -0.11 13.72
CA ASN A 85 10.09 -0.07 15.15
C ASN A 85 9.42 -1.40 15.51
N LYS A 86 10.11 -2.31 16.19
CA LYS A 86 9.59 -3.64 16.60
C LYS A 86 8.62 -3.53 17.80
N GLN A 87 7.78 -2.51 17.85
CA GLN A 87 6.79 -2.37 18.90
C GLN A 87 5.55 -3.20 18.56
N SER A 88 5.02 -3.92 19.55
CA SER A 88 3.76 -4.64 19.42
C SER A 88 2.63 -3.63 19.18
N ILE A 89 1.83 -3.84 18.14
CA ILE A 89 0.70 -2.98 17.82
C ILE A 89 -0.36 -3.14 18.92
N GLN A 90 -0.83 -2.03 19.50
CA GLN A 90 -1.89 -2.04 20.50
C GLN A 90 -3.22 -2.56 19.92
N PHE A 91 -3.98 -3.34 20.70
CA PHE A 91 -5.29 -3.88 20.31
C PHE A 91 -6.27 -2.80 19.81
N SER A 92 -6.28 -1.62 20.44
CA SER A 92 -7.11 -0.48 20.03
C SER A 92 -6.79 0.01 18.62
N LEU A 93 -5.49 0.05 18.27
CA LEU A 93 -5.01 0.47 16.96
C LEU A 93 -5.29 -0.60 15.90
N GLN A 94 -5.09 -1.88 16.24
CA GLN A 94 -5.44 -2.99 15.36
C GLN A 94 -6.93 -2.97 14.99
N ARG A 95 -7.81 -2.75 15.98
CA ARG A 95 -9.25 -2.62 15.73
C ARG A 95 -9.58 -1.41 14.86
N LEU A 96 -8.93 -0.27 15.08
CA LEU A 96 -9.11 0.93 14.24
C LEU A 96 -8.71 0.64 12.79
N ILE A 97 -7.54 0.03 12.56
CA ILE A 97 -7.07 -0.35 11.24
C ILE A 97 -8.07 -1.33 10.60
N LEU A 98 -8.52 -2.35 11.32
CA LEU A 98 -9.49 -3.32 10.84
C LEU A 98 -10.81 -2.65 10.43
N LEU A 99 -11.38 -1.80 11.30
CA LEU A 99 -12.58 -1.04 10.99
C LEU A 99 -12.40 -0.14 9.77
N ASN A 100 -11.26 0.54 9.69
CA ASN A 100 -10.93 1.37 8.53
C ASN A 100 -10.85 0.55 7.25
N THR A 101 -10.21 -0.63 7.28
CA THR A 101 -10.12 -1.51 6.11
C THR A 101 -11.48 -2.05 5.69
N ILE A 102 -12.34 -2.47 6.63
CA ILE A 102 -13.71 -2.90 6.34
C ILE A 102 -14.50 -1.75 5.72
N LEU A 103 -14.43 -0.55 6.28
CA LEU A 103 -15.09 0.63 5.74
C LEU A 103 -14.64 0.92 4.30
N THR A 104 -13.33 0.82 4.02
CA THR A 104 -12.81 1.03 2.66
C THR A 104 -13.28 -0.03 1.67
N LEU A 105 -13.42 -1.29 2.11
CA LEU A 105 -13.98 -2.36 1.28
C LEU A 105 -15.46 -2.13 0.99
N VAL A 106 -16.22 -1.66 1.97
CA VAL A 106 -17.63 -1.28 1.79
C VAL A 106 -17.76 -0.12 0.79
N VAL A 107 -16.94 0.93 0.95
CA VAL A 107 -16.90 2.05 -0.01
C VAL A 107 -16.55 1.54 -1.40
N LEU A 108 -15.50 0.72 -1.54
CA LEU A 108 -15.13 0.11 -2.83
C LEU A 108 -16.31 -0.65 -3.45
N PHE A 109 -16.97 -1.52 -2.67
CA PHE A 109 -18.11 -2.29 -3.14
C PHE A 109 -19.23 -1.38 -3.68
N PHE A 110 -19.64 -0.36 -2.92
CA PHE A 110 -20.68 0.57 -3.35
C PHE A 110 -20.25 1.43 -4.54
N THR A 111 -18.96 1.82 -4.61
CA THR A 111 -18.45 2.58 -5.76
C THR A 111 -18.54 1.78 -7.04
N LEU A 112 -18.24 0.47 -6.99
CA LEU A 112 -18.38 -0.43 -8.12
C LEU A 112 -19.84 -0.69 -8.47
N LEU A 113 -20.69 -0.95 -7.46
CA LEU A 113 -22.12 -1.20 -7.64
C LEU A 113 -22.85 0.00 -8.28
N LEU A 114 -22.46 1.23 -7.92
CA LEU A 114 -23.10 2.46 -8.35
C LEU A 114 -22.30 3.22 -9.43
N THR A 115 -21.37 2.56 -10.12
CA THR A 115 -20.47 3.20 -11.10
C THR A 115 -21.23 4.03 -12.13
N GLU A 116 -22.35 3.51 -12.64
CA GLU A 116 -23.20 4.16 -13.65
C GLU A 116 -23.88 5.46 -13.15
N TYR A 117 -24.02 5.64 -11.84
CA TYR A 117 -24.64 6.85 -11.26
C TYR A 117 -23.63 7.97 -11.02
N PHE A 118 -22.32 7.68 -11.07
CA PHE A 118 -21.28 8.64 -10.75
C PHE A 118 -20.65 9.25 -12.00
N THR A 119 -20.44 10.56 -11.96
CA THR A 119 -19.68 11.26 -13.01
C THR A 119 -18.20 10.87 -12.97
N SER A 120 -17.50 10.97 -14.11
CA SER A 120 -16.07 10.63 -14.17
C SER A 120 -15.19 11.34 -13.13
N PRO A 121 -15.40 12.64 -12.80
CA PRO A 121 -14.65 13.30 -11.73
C PRO A 121 -14.90 12.70 -10.34
N GLN A 122 -16.15 12.32 -10.02
CA GLN A 122 -16.49 11.68 -8.75
C GLN A 122 -15.84 10.29 -8.65
N GLN A 123 -15.84 9.51 -9.74
CA GLN A 123 -15.19 8.20 -9.77
C GLN A 123 -13.67 8.29 -9.54
N ILE A 124 -13.00 9.26 -10.16
CA ILE A 124 -11.55 9.50 -9.96
C ILE A 124 -11.27 9.86 -8.50
N LEU A 125 -12.06 10.74 -7.90
CA LEU A 125 -11.91 11.12 -6.49
C LEU A 125 -12.12 9.94 -5.54
N LEU A 126 -13.14 9.12 -5.78
CA LEU A 126 -13.43 7.93 -4.99
C LEU A 126 -12.32 6.87 -5.12
N CYS A 127 -11.82 6.63 -6.33
CA CYS A 127 -10.70 5.75 -6.59
C CYS A 127 -9.44 6.21 -5.82
N LEU A 128 -9.12 7.51 -5.90
CA LEU A 128 -7.98 8.09 -5.22
C LEU A 128 -8.13 7.99 -3.70
N PHE A 129 -9.34 8.21 -3.16
CA PHE A 129 -9.65 8.00 -1.74
C PHE A 129 -9.44 6.54 -1.30
N ILE A 130 -9.87 5.57 -2.09
CA ILE A 130 -9.68 4.14 -1.80
C ILE A 130 -8.19 3.79 -1.78
N LEU A 131 -7.43 4.21 -2.81
CA LEU A 131 -5.98 3.96 -2.90
C LEU A 131 -5.24 4.49 -1.68
N ILE A 132 -5.52 5.74 -1.29
CA ILE A 132 -4.87 6.35 -0.13
C ILE A 132 -5.27 5.67 1.16
N SER A 133 -6.52 5.23 1.29
CA SER A 133 -6.97 4.54 2.50
C SER A 133 -6.32 3.17 2.68
N ILE A 134 -6.05 2.46 1.58
CA ILE A 134 -5.27 1.19 1.60
C ILE A 134 -3.82 1.47 1.99
N ILE A 135 -3.17 2.45 1.36
CA ILE A 135 -1.79 2.85 1.67
C ILE A 135 -1.67 3.25 3.14
N ASN A 136 -2.63 4.02 3.64
CA ASN A 136 -2.69 4.47 5.02
C ASN A 136 -2.82 3.30 6.00
N SER A 137 -3.67 2.33 5.71
CA SER A 137 -3.84 1.12 6.55
C SER A 137 -2.55 0.31 6.63
N GLY A 138 -1.84 0.12 5.51
CA GLY A 138 -0.53 -0.55 5.49
C GLY A 138 0.54 0.24 6.24
N ALA A 139 0.55 1.57 6.09
CA ALA A 139 1.50 2.43 6.78
C ALA A 139 1.25 2.51 8.30
N MET A 140 -0.01 2.40 8.75
CA MET A 140 -0.39 2.29 10.17
C MET A 140 0.09 0.97 10.79
N ILE A 141 -0.03 -0.15 10.07
CA ILE A 141 0.46 -1.47 10.52
C ILE A 141 1.98 -1.42 10.74
N GLU A 142 2.71 -0.77 9.84
CA GLU A 142 4.15 -0.59 9.96
C GLU A 142 4.58 0.59 10.86
N GLN A 143 3.61 1.27 11.48
CA GLN A 143 3.81 2.45 12.31
C GLN A 143 4.79 3.44 11.66
N LYS A 144 4.54 3.83 10.41
CA LYS A 144 5.41 4.79 9.73
C LYS A 144 5.08 6.23 10.14
N LYS A 145 6.11 7.08 10.31
CA LYS A 145 5.91 8.48 10.75
C LYS A 145 5.10 9.31 9.76
N TRP A 146 5.14 8.98 8.47
CA TRP A 146 4.47 9.74 7.41
C TRP A 146 2.96 9.41 7.26
N VAL A 147 2.44 8.46 8.06
CA VAL A 147 1.00 8.15 8.15
C VAL A 147 0.17 9.40 8.46
N PHE A 148 0.68 10.28 9.32
CA PHE A 148 0.00 11.53 9.69
C PHE A 148 -0.39 12.37 8.45
N TYR A 149 0.50 12.48 7.47
CA TYR A 149 0.22 13.24 6.24
C TYR A 149 -0.80 12.54 5.35
N LEU A 150 -0.78 11.20 5.30
CA LEU A 150 -1.76 10.43 4.53
C LEU A 150 -3.16 10.54 5.12
N ASP A 151 -3.27 10.45 6.44
CA ASP A 151 -4.54 10.63 7.14
C ASP A 151 -5.13 12.02 6.90
N TYR A 152 -4.27 13.04 6.93
CA TYR A 152 -4.69 14.40 6.63
C TYR A 152 -5.14 14.58 5.17
N PHE A 153 -4.35 14.07 4.22
CA PHE A 153 -4.71 14.14 2.81
C PHE A 153 -6.03 13.40 2.52
N ARG A 154 -6.24 12.26 3.18
CA ARG A 154 -7.50 11.52 3.13
C ARG A 154 -8.68 12.34 3.66
N LEU A 155 -8.51 13.09 4.75
CA LEU A 155 -9.57 13.97 5.28
C LEU A 155 -9.93 15.09 4.29
N LEU A 156 -8.93 15.69 3.63
CA LEU A 156 -9.18 16.69 2.59
C LEU A 156 -9.97 16.08 1.42
N LEU A 157 -9.62 14.87 1.00
CA LEU A 157 -10.33 14.16 -0.08
C LEU A 157 -11.77 13.87 0.26
N ILE A 158 -12.07 13.51 1.51
CA ILE A 158 -13.46 13.35 1.96
C ILE A 158 -14.23 14.65 1.73
N GLY A 159 -13.66 15.80 2.09
CA GLY A 159 -14.29 17.09 1.84
C GLY A 159 -14.50 17.38 0.34
N PHE A 160 -13.52 17.06 -0.50
CA PHE A 160 -13.65 17.21 -1.96
C PHE A 160 -14.73 16.29 -2.55
N ILE A 161 -14.84 15.05 -2.05
CA ILE A 161 -15.90 14.12 -2.42
C ILE A 161 -17.26 14.70 -2.03
N PHE A 162 -17.42 15.19 -0.79
CA PHE A 162 -18.66 15.84 -0.35
C PHE A 162 -19.04 17.03 -1.24
N TYR A 163 -18.07 17.87 -1.59
CA TYR A 163 -18.30 18.99 -2.51
C TYR A 163 -18.70 18.54 -3.91
N ALA A 164 -18.12 17.45 -4.42
CA ALA A 164 -18.44 16.89 -5.73
C ALA A 164 -19.85 16.27 -5.78
N PHE A 165 -20.38 15.77 -4.66
CA PHE A 165 -21.74 15.24 -4.56
C PHE A 165 -22.79 16.32 -4.28
N ILE A 166 -22.45 17.29 -3.43
CA ILE A 166 -23.35 18.38 -3.03
C ILE A 166 -22.56 19.69 -3.14
N PRO A 167 -22.59 20.36 -4.31
CA PRO A 167 -21.90 21.64 -4.46
C PRO A 167 -22.59 22.71 -3.61
N ASN A 168 -21.99 23.06 -2.47
CA ASN A 168 -22.52 24.10 -1.57
C ASN A 168 -21.38 24.96 -1.00
N HIS A 169 -21.63 26.27 -0.85
CA HIS A 169 -20.67 27.22 -0.29
C HIS A 169 -20.27 26.88 1.16
N SER A 170 -21.19 26.33 1.95
CA SER A 170 -20.90 25.86 3.31
C SER A 170 -19.84 24.76 3.35
N ILE A 171 -19.82 23.87 2.34
CA ILE A 171 -18.85 22.78 2.24
C ILE A 171 -17.47 23.32 1.85
N LEU A 172 -17.41 24.37 1.02
CA LEU A 172 -16.15 25.06 0.73
C LEU A 172 -15.57 25.71 1.98
N ILE A 173 -16.40 26.34 2.82
CA ILE A 173 -15.96 26.90 4.11
C ILE A 173 -15.47 25.79 5.05
N LEU A 174 -16.17 24.65 5.11
CA LEU A 174 -15.72 23.49 5.89
C LEU A 174 -14.36 22.95 5.40
N LEU A 175 -14.16 22.88 4.08
CA LEU A 175 -12.91 22.47 3.45
C LEU A 175 -11.75 23.42 3.79
N THR A 176 -11.98 24.74 3.73
CA THR A 176 -10.95 25.73 4.07
C THR A 176 -10.59 25.66 5.56
N VAL A 177 -11.57 25.49 6.44
CA VAL A 177 -11.33 25.32 7.88
C VAL A 177 -10.57 24.01 8.16
N LEU A 178 -10.99 22.89 7.58
CA LEU A 178 -10.28 21.60 7.68
C LEU A 178 -8.84 21.69 7.16
N GLY A 179 -8.61 22.50 6.13
CA GLY A 179 -7.29 22.79 5.58
C GLY A 179 -6.38 23.59 6.52
N LEU A 180 -6.95 24.55 7.26
CA LEU A 180 -6.21 25.49 8.10
C LEU A 180 -5.91 24.94 9.50
N VAL A 181 -6.84 24.17 10.09
CA VAL A 181 -6.71 23.64 11.46
C VAL A 181 -5.39 22.88 11.72
N PRO A 182 -4.97 21.92 10.88
CA PRO A 182 -3.72 21.20 11.10
C PRO A 182 -2.48 21.99 10.68
N LEU A 183 -2.58 23.06 9.89
CA LEU A 183 -1.47 23.99 9.68
C LEU A 183 -1.17 24.78 10.97
N VAL A 184 -2.22 25.22 11.66
CA VAL A 184 -2.10 25.98 12.92
C VAL A 184 -1.67 25.07 14.08
N PHE A 185 -2.24 23.87 14.18
CA PHE A 185 -1.98 22.96 15.30
C PHE A 185 -1.02 21.80 14.97
N TYR A 186 -0.26 21.91 13.87
CA TYR A 186 0.58 20.85 13.32
C TYR A 186 1.40 20.09 14.37
N LYS A 187 2.18 20.83 15.18
CA LYS A 187 3.06 20.21 16.19
C LYS A 187 2.29 19.53 17.33
N SER A 188 1.12 20.06 17.69
CA SER A 188 0.29 19.55 18.79
C SER A 188 -0.46 18.29 18.37
N THR A 189 -1.09 18.31 17.20
CA THR A 189 -1.82 17.16 16.63
C THR A 189 -0.87 16.04 16.26
N GLN A 190 0.28 16.35 15.66
CA GLN A 190 1.31 15.37 15.34
C GLN A 190 1.84 14.68 16.61
N LYS A 191 2.11 15.42 17.69
CA LYS A 191 2.60 14.84 18.94
C LYS A 191 1.57 13.92 19.59
N ARG A 192 0.29 14.30 19.64
CA ARG A 192 -0.80 13.46 20.17
C ARG A 192 -1.03 12.21 19.32
N TYR A 193 -0.98 12.36 18.00
CA TYR A 193 -1.14 11.26 17.06
C TYR A 193 0.00 10.24 17.20
N TYR A 194 1.23 10.71 17.32
CA TYR A 194 2.39 9.85 17.58
C TYR A 194 2.37 9.25 18.99
N ALA A 195 1.91 9.96 20.02
CA ALA A 195 1.72 9.38 21.34
C ALA A 195 0.72 8.20 21.31
N TYR A 196 -0.39 8.35 20.56
CA TYR A 196 -1.37 7.28 20.39
C TYR A 196 -0.86 6.09 19.55
N LEU A 197 -0.04 6.35 18.54
CA LEU A 197 0.51 5.30 17.65
C LEU A 197 1.71 4.56 18.23
N TYR A 198 2.56 5.25 18.99
CA TYR A 198 3.86 4.73 19.46
C TYR A 198 3.96 4.56 20.98
N ASN A 199 2.92 4.91 21.76
CA ASN A 199 2.95 4.94 23.23
C ASN A 199 4.21 5.64 23.77
N ALA A 200 4.45 6.88 23.33
CA ALA A 200 5.55 7.74 23.78
C ALA A 200 5.01 8.94 24.57
#